data_AF-A0A6V7J3V5-F1
#
_entry.id   AF-A0A6V7J3V5-F1
#
_cell.length_a   1.000
_cell.length_b   1.000
_cell.length_c   1.000
_cell.angle_alpha   90.00
_cell.angle_beta   90.00
_cell.angle_gamma   90.00
#
_symmetry.space_group_name_H-M   'P 1'
#
loop_
_entity.id
_entity.type
_entity.pdbx_description
1 polymer ?
#
loop_
_entity_poly.entity_id
_entity_poly.type
_entity_poly.pdbx_seq_one_letter_code
_entity_poly.pdbx_strand_id
1 'polypeptide(L)'
;NSFADIARLLSDFFRDLDVVPSDVVAGLVLLRKFQKIERELIVEQRKNDTYEFLSGVPITPRTKFLSLTDDGDLAHFQDTIHYMHFALAAYGWPLFLFNHTTGLCQLCT
;
A
#
# COMPACT_ATOMS: atom_id res chain seq x y z
N ASN A 1 -15.65 11.61 10.76
CA ASN A 1 -15.85 10.64 9.66
C ASN A 1 -15.08 11.09 8.44
N SER A 2 -13.76 10.88 8.42
CA SER A 2 -12.86 11.38 7.37
C SER A 2 -13.20 10.87 5.96
N PHE A 3 -13.67 9.63 5.83
CA PHE A 3 -14.09 9.08 4.54
C PHE A 3 -15.29 9.78 3.93
N ALA A 4 -16.25 10.21 4.76
CA ALA A 4 -17.42 10.95 4.29
C ALA A 4 -17.04 12.35 3.79
N ASP A 5 -16.06 12.98 4.43
CA ASP A 5 -15.55 14.29 4.03
C ASP A 5 -14.78 14.21 2.71
N ILE A 6 -13.95 13.17 2.53
CA ILE A 6 -13.24 12.91 1.27
C ILE A 6 -14.24 12.63 0.14
N ALA A 7 -15.27 11.82 0.40
CA ALA A 7 -16.30 11.52 -0.60
C ALA A 7 -17.07 12.77 -1.03
N ARG A 8 -17.38 13.68 -0.09
CA ARG A 8 -18.01 14.97 -0.39
C ARG A 8 -17.11 15.86 -1.24
N LEU A 9 -15.84 15.99 -0.87
CA LEU A 9 -14.88 16.84 -1.57
C LEU A 9 -14.64 16.36 -3.00
N LEU A 10 -14.52 15.04 -3.21
CA LEU A 10 -14.43 14.46 -4.55
C LEU A 10 -15.72 14.65 -5.34
N SER A 11 -16.88 14.45 -4.71
CA SER A 11 -18.18 14.66 -5.36
C SER A 11 -18.38 16.10 -5.80
N ASP A 12 -17.97 17.08 -4.98
CA ASP A 12 -18.02 18.51 -5.32
C ASP A 12 -17.03 18.87 -6.43
N PHE A 13 -15.83 18.27 -6.43
CA PHE A 13 -14.84 18.49 -7.48
C PHE A 13 -15.28 17.96 -8.85
N PHE A 14 -16.01 16.84 -8.88
CA PHE A 14 -16.52 16.21 -10.11
C PHE A 14 -17.96 16.60 -10.45
N ARG A 15 -18.61 17.46 -9.68
CA ARG A 15 -20.03 17.78 -9.81
C ARG A 15 -20.40 18.42 -11.15
N ASP A 16 -19.50 19.26 -11.67
CA ASP A 16 -19.72 20.06 -12.88
C ASP A 16 -18.90 19.56 -14.08
N LEU A 17 -18.24 18.42 -13.91
CA LEU A 17 -17.40 17.80 -14.92
C LEU A 17 -18.16 16.55 -15.42
N ASP A 18 -18.46 16.47 -16.72
CA ASP A 18 -19.14 15.30 -17.32
C ASP A 18 -18.18 14.12 -17.44
N VAL A 19 -17.69 13.62 -16.30
CA VAL A 19 -16.62 12.62 -16.23
C VAL A 19 -17.23 11.23 -16.31
N VAL A 20 -16.80 10.49 -17.32
CA VAL A 20 -17.12 9.07 -17.40
C VAL A 20 -16.08 8.31 -16.55
N PRO A 21 -16.44 7.19 -15.88
CA PRO A 21 -15.47 6.38 -15.13
C PRO A 21 -14.20 6.01 -15.92
N SER A 22 -14.28 5.94 -17.25
CA SER A 22 -13.14 5.76 -18.16
C SER A 22 -12.09 6.86 -18.04
N ASP A 23 -12.49 8.11 -17.83
CA ASP A 23 -11.58 9.26 -17.82
C ASP A 23 -10.77 9.27 -16.52
N VAL A 24 -11.40 8.88 -15.40
CA VAL A 24 -10.71 8.69 -14.12
C VAL A 24 -9.69 7.57 -14.25
N VAL A 25 -10.07 6.43 -14.86
CA VAL A 25 -9.15 5.31 -15.09
C VAL A 25 -8.01 5.73 -16.01
N ALA A 26 -8.30 6.42 -17.12
CA ALA A 26 -7.29 6.94 -18.03
C ALA A 26 -6.34 7.92 -17.32
N GLY A 27 -6.87 8.81 -16.48
CA GLY A 27 -6.09 9.73 -15.65
C GLY A 27 -5.14 9.00 -14.70
N LEU A 28 -5.62 7.97 -13.98
CA LEU A 28 -4.78 7.16 -13.10
C LEU A 28 -3.70 6.38 -13.87
N VAL A 29 -4.03 5.85 -15.05
CA VAL A 29 -3.07 5.17 -15.93
C VAL A 29 -2.00 6.15 -16.42
N LEU A 30 -2.38 7.34 -16.88
CA LEU A 30 -1.46 8.37 -17.32
C LEU A 30 -0.57 8.85 -16.16
N LEU A 31 -1.13 9.11 -14.98
CA LEU A 31 -0.35 9.44 -13.78
C LEU A 31 0.68 8.37 -13.47
N ARG A 32 0.31 7.09 -13.53
CA ARG A 32 1.24 5.98 -13.32
C ARG A 32 2.35 5.95 -14.37
N LYS A 33 2.04 6.26 -15.64
CA LYS A 33 3.03 6.37 -16.72
C LYS A 33 4.00 7.52 -16.47
N PHE A 34 3.51 8.71 -16.15
CA PHE A 34 4.35 9.87 -15.84
C PHE A 34 5.26 9.62 -14.63
N GLN A 35 4.72 9.07 -13.54
CA GLN A 35 5.51 8.68 -12.36
C GLN A 35 6.60 7.65 -12.69
N LYS A 36 6.41 6.79 -13.70
CA LYS A 36 7.42 5.83 -14.12
C LYS A 36 8.54 6.54 -14.90
N ILE A 37 8.18 7.37 -15.88
CA ILE A 37 9.12 8.15 -16.68
C ILE A 37 9.97 9.06 -15.80
N GLU A 38 9.35 9.78 -14.86
CA GLU A 38 10.07 10.68 -13.94
C GLU A 38 11.10 9.93 -13.09
N ARG A 39 10.75 8.74 -12.59
CA ARG A 39 11.68 7.89 -11.83
C ARG A 39 12.83 7.38 -12.67
N GLU A 40 12.57 6.96 -13.91
CA GLU A 40 13.61 6.54 -14.85
C GLU A 40 14.59 7.69 -15.11
N LEU A 41 14.10 8.91 -15.33
CA LEU A 41 14.94 10.11 -15.48
C LEU A 41 15.79 10.43 -14.24
N ILE A 42 15.22 10.28 -13.03
CA ILE A 42 15.95 10.51 -11.78
C ILE A 42 17.12 9.53 -11.63
N VAL A 43 16.89 8.26 -11.99
CA VAL A 43 17.91 7.20 -11.96
C VAL A 43 18.99 7.45 -13.01
N GLU A 44 18.61 7.78 -14.26
CA GLU A 44 19.57 8.10 -15.33
C GLU A 44 20.46 9.30 -14.96
N GLN A 45 19.87 10.34 -14.36
CA GLN A 45 20.60 11.54 -13.94
C GLN A 45 21.40 11.34 -12.65
N ARG A 46 21.30 10.18 -11.98
CA ARG A 46 21.84 9.92 -10.63
C ARG A 46 21.57 11.06 -9.64
N LYS A 47 20.40 11.68 -9.75
CA LYS A 47 20.02 12.79 -8.87
C LYS A 47 19.86 12.24 -7.45
N ASN A 48 20.48 12.90 -6.46
CA ASN A 48 20.49 12.49 -5.05
C ASN A 48 21.09 11.09 -4.77
N ASP A 49 22.07 10.65 -5.56
CA ASP A 49 22.70 9.33 -5.42
C ASP A 49 21.70 8.17 -5.48
N THR A 50 20.59 8.36 -6.22
CA THR A 50 19.54 7.35 -6.35
C THR A 50 20.00 6.28 -7.34
N TYR A 51 20.11 5.03 -6.89
CA TYR A 51 20.47 3.90 -7.74
C TYR A 51 19.27 3.32 -8.48
N GLU A 52 18.17 3.14 -7.76
CA GLU A 52 16.94 2.53 -8.27
C GLU A 52 15.76 2.91 -7.35
N PHE A 53 14.53 2.75 -7.83
CA PHE A 53 13.32 2.90 -7.00
C PHE A 53 12.71 1.51 -6.71
N LEU A 54 12.53 1.16 -5.44
CA LEU A 54 11.76 -0.02 -5.02
C LEU A 54 10.47 0.40 -4.35
N SER A 55 9.34 -0.14 -4.82
CA SER A 55 8.00 0.17 -4.29
C SER A 55 7.67 1.68 -4.23
N GLY A 56 8.31 2.49 -5.06
CA GLY A 56 8.16 3.95 -5.06
C GLY A 56 9.10 4.73 -4.15
N VAL A 57 9.99 4.04 -3.42
CA VAL A 57 11.00 4.67 -2.55
C VAL A 57 12.37 4.65 -3.25
N PRO A 58 13.12 5.77 -3.26
CA PRO A 58 14.46 5.82 -3.83
C PRO A 58 15.47 5.05 -2.96
N ILE A 59 16.26 4.18 -3.59
CA ILE A 59 17.42 3.52 -2.98
C ILE A 59 18.60 4.46 -3.07
N THR A 60 19.20 4.77 -1.94
CA THR A 60 20.35 5.66 -1.80
C THR A 60 21.46 4.94 -1.03
N PRO A 61 22.70 5.47 -0.96
CA PRO A 61 23.77 4.83 -0.18
C PRO A 61 23.46 4.65 1.31
N ARG A 62 22.47 5.40 1.82
CA ARG A 62 22.03 5.36 3.23
C ARG A 62 20.94 4.33 3.50
N THR A 63 20.31 3.75 2.47
CA THR A 63 19.24 2.77 2.68
C THR A 63 19.83 1.45 3.17
N LYS A 64 19.42 0.99 4.35
CA LYS A 64 19.77 -0.33 4.89
C LYS A 64 18.76 -1.36 4.40
N PHE A 65 19.24 -2.38 3.71
CA PHE A 65 18.42 -3.56 3.38
C PHE A 65 18.42 -4.54 4.56
N LEU A 66 17.34 -5.31 4.68
CA LEU A 66 17.28 -6.41 5.64
C LEU A 66 18.29 -7.48 5.19
N SER A 67 19.34 -7.69 5.99
CA SER A 67 20.34 -8.73 5.76
C SER A 67 19.97 -9.94 6.61
N LEU A 68 19.61 -11.06 5.97
CA LEU A 68 19.30 -12.30 6.67
C LEU A 68 20.56 -13.09 7.10
N THR A 69 21.74 -12.53 6.84
CA THR A 69 23.04 -13.14 7.18
C THR A 69 23.46 -12.84 8.61
N ASP A 70 22.91 -11.78 9.23
CA ASP A 70 23.19 -11.44 10.62
C ASP A 70 22.23 -12.19 11.55
N ASP A 71 22.76 -12.92 12.53
CA ASP A 71 21.97 -13.81 13.39
C ASP A 71 20.90 -13.04 14.20
N GLY A 72 21.17 -11.78 14.55
CA GLY A 72 20.22 -10.93 15.29
C GLY A 72 19.03 -10.50 14.44
N ASP A 73 19.27 -9.99 13.23
CA ASP A 73 18.21 -9.57 12.30
C ASP A 73 17.36 -10.78 11.86
N LEU A 74 17.97 -11.97 11.70
CA LEU A 74 17.25 -13.20 11.37
C LEU A 74 16.30 -13.65 12.49
N ALA A 75 16.73 -13.59 13.74
CA ALA A 75 15.89 -13.96 14.89
C ALA A 75 14.65 -13.05 14.99
N HIS A 76 14.83 -11.73 14.87
CA HIS A 76 13.72 -10.78 14.87
C HIS A 76 12.76 -10.99 13.70
N PHE A 77 13.28 -11.38 12.54
CA PHE A 77 12.46 -11.72 11.39
C PHE A 77 11.61 -12.96 11.64
N GLN A 78 12.18 -14.01 12.26
CA GLN A 78 11.45 -15.22 12.64
C GLN A 78 10.34 -14.93 13.65
N ASP A 79 10.62 -14.10 14.66
CA ASP A 79 9.61 -13.66 15.63
C ASP A 79 8.47 -12.90 14.94
N THR A 80 8.81 -11.99 14.02
CA THR A 80 7.81 -11.24 13.24
C THR A 80 6.91 -12.18 12.46
N ILE A 81 7.47 -13.19 11.78
CA ILE A 81 6.69 -14.21 11.08
C ILE A 81 5.79 -14.98 12.05
N HIS A 82 6.31 -15.40 13.20
CA HIS A 82 5.55 -16.13 14.21
C HIS A 82 4.33 -15.33 14.68
N TYR A 83 4.51 -14.06 15.04
CA TYR A 83 3.42 -13.19 15.47
C TYR A 83 2.47 -12.79 14.34
N MET A 84 2.95 -12.71 13.10
CA MET A 84 2.10 -12.43 11.93
C MET A 84 1.05 -13.52 11.72
N HIS A 85 1.37 -14.79 12.00
CA HIS A 85 0.37 -15.88 11.94
C HIS A 85 -0.75 -15.69 12.97
N PHE A 86 -0.43 -15.26 14.19
CA PHE A 86 -1.44 -14.94 15.19
C PHE A 86 -2.30 -13.74 14.79
N ALA A 87 -1.68 -12.69 14.24
CA ALA A 87 -2.43 -11.54 13.72
C ALA A 87 -3.37 -11.96 12.59
N LEU A 88 -2.90 -12.78 11.64
CA LEU A 88 -3.73 -13.31 10.55
C LEU A 88 -4.89 -14.13 11.09
N ALA A 89 -4.69 -14.98 12.09
CA ALA A 89 -5.79 -15.74 12.71
C ALA A 89 -6.81 -14.81 13.40
N ALA A 90 -6.33 -13.80 14.13
CA ALA A 90 -7.18 -12.85 14.85
C ALA A 90 -8.01 -11.95 13.93
N TYR A 91 -7.42 -11.45 12.83
CA TYR A 91 -8.11 -10.57 11.87
C TYR A 91 -8.79 -11.32 10.73
N GLY A 92 -8.28 -12.49 10.36
CA GLY A 92 -8.78 -13.30 9.24
C GLY A 92 -10.16 -13.88 9.50
N TRP A 93 -10.45 -14.35 10.72
CA TRP A 93 -11.78 -14.85 11.08
C TRP A 93 -12.87 -13.76 11.02
N PRO A 94 -12.68 -12.56 11.62
CA PRO A 94 -13.60 -11.44 11.44
C PRO A 94 -13.78 -11.02 9.97
N LEU A 95 -12.72 -11.00 9.18
CA LEU A 95 -12.80 -10.63 7.76
C LEU A 95 -13.55 -11.69 6.94
N PHE A 96 -13.36 -12.98 7.26
CA PHE A 96 -14.10 -14.09 6.69
C PHE A 96 -15.60 -13.97 7.01
N LEU A 97 -15.94 -13.68 8.27
CA LEU A 97 -17.32 -13.42 8.70
C LEU A 97 -17.93 -12.16 8.08
N PHE A 98 -17.14 -11.16 7.72
CA PHE A 98 -17.65 -9.98 7.03
C PHE A 98 -17.98 -10.29 5.55
N ASN A 99 -17.18 -11.13 4.90
CA ASN A 99 -17.38 -11.54 3.50
C ASN A 99 -18.36 -12.72 3.34
N HIS A 100 -18.71 -13.42 4.42
CA HIS A 100 -19.74 -14.45 4.42
C HIS A 100 -20.83 -14.12 5.44
N THR A 101 -22.08 -14.01 4.98
CA THR A 101 -23.28 -13.78 5.80
C THR A 101 -23.66 -15.00 6.66
N THR A 102 -22.68 -15.70 7.22
CA THR A 102 -22.90 -16.80 8.15
C THR A 102 -22.75 -16.27 9.57
N GLY A 103 -23.89 -15.81 10.10
CA GLY A 103 -24.30 -15.92 11.50
C GLY A 103 -23.27 -15.55 12.57
N LEU A 104 -23.51 -14.40 13.20
CA LEU A 104 -23.17 -14.08 14.59
C LEU A 104 -22.55 -15.25 15.37
N CYS A 105 -21.23 -15.24 15.53
CA CYS A 105 -20.60 -15.93 16.66
C CYS A 105 -21.18 -15.29 17.94
N GLN A 106 -22.16 -15.94 18.56
CA GLN A 106 -22.43 -15.74 19.98
C GLN A 106 -21.20 -16.25 20.73
N LEU A 107 -20.25 -15.34 20.98
CA LEU A 107 -19.23 -15.52 22.00
C LEU A 107 -19.97 -15.53 23.34
N CYS A 108 -20.04 -16.73 23.92
CA CYS A 108 -20.64 -17.15 25.18
C CYS A 108 -21.15 -16.03 26.12
N THR A 109 -22.43 -16.15 26.50
CA THR A 109 -22.93 -15.72 27.82
C THR A 109 -22.17 -16.38 28.95
#